data_AF-A0A098EUD5-F1
#
_entry.id   AF-A0A098EUD5-F1
#
_cell.length_a   1.000
_cell.length_b   1.000
_cell.length_c   1.000
_cell.angle_alpha   90.00
_cell.angle_beta   90.00
_cell.angle_gamma   90.00
#
_symmetry.space_group_name_H-M   'P 1'
#
loop_
_entity.id
_entity.type
_entity.pdbx_description
1 polymer ?
#
loop_
_entity_poly.entity_id
_entity_poly.type
_entity_poly.pdbx_seq_one_letter_code
_entity_poly.pdbx_strand_id
1 'polypeptide(L)'
;MSLTKRALEEGFVGEIKCKRPLLDVGFRFSYDLSNVKITHGAWEIVSNEQAPLYKCKRVLRNGKISKGESLENLRNFYEAEIYRVLEDRGSSDS
;
A
#
# COMPACT_ATOMS: atom_id res chain seq x y z
N MET A 1 14.90 22.71 -34.73
CA MET A 1 14.87 23.87 -33.82
C MET A 1 13.44 24.07 -33.34
N SER A 2 13.29 24.18 -32.03
CA SER A 2 12.07 24.20 -31.23
C SER A 2 11.03 25.25 -31.64
N LEU A 3 9.72 25.00 -31.42
CA LEU A 3 8.93 25.70 -30.37
C LEU A 3 7.41 25.41 -30.42
N THR A 4 6.95 24.73 -29.37
CA THR A 4 5.73 24.98 -28.56
C THR A 4 4.30 24.77 -29.06
N LYS A 5 3.55 24.18 -28.12
CA LYS A 5 2.22 24.58 -27.57
C LYS A 5 1.02 23.69 -27.93
N ARG A 6 0.66 22.92 -26.89
CA ARG A 6 -0.68 22.77 -26.29
C ARG A 6 -1.73 21.98 -27.07
N ALA A 7 -2.00 20.79 -26.53
CA ALA A 7 -3.36 20.43 -26.13
C ALA A 7 -3.25 19.74 -24.76
N LEU A 8 -3.25 20.55 -23.70
CA LEU A 8 -3.57 20.05 -22.36
C LEU A 8 -5.10 19.98 -22.37
N GLU A 9 -5.66 18.81 -22.68
CA GLU A 9 -7.10 18.61 -22.67
C GLU A 9 -7.64 18.91 -21.26
N GLU A 10 -8.60 19.82 -21.24
CA GLU A 10 -9.37 20.21 -20.08
C GLU A 10 -10.25 19.04 -19.60
N GLY A 11 -10.44 18.97 -18.28
CA GLY A 11 -11.76 18.63 -17.75
C GLY A 11 -12.02 17.17 -17.39
N PHE A 12 -11.38 16.67 -16.34
CA PHE A 12 -12.08 15.76 -15.42
C PHE A 12 -11.91 16.26 -13.98
N VAL A 13 -12.76 17.20 -13.57
CA VAL A 13 -13.00 17.53 -12.16
C VAL A 13 -14.11 16.60 -11.66
N GLY A 14 -13.89 15.29 -11.76
CA GLY A 14 -14.62 14.38 -10.90
C GLY A 14 -14.17 14.66 -9.47
N GLU A 15 -15.07 14.71 -8.49
CA GLU A 15 -14.64 14.63 -7.09
C GLU A 15 -13.70 13.44 -7.00
N ILE A 16 -12.44 13.69 -6.59
CA ILE A 16 -11.52 12.64 -6.23
C ILE A 16 -12.06 12.07 -4.92
N LYS A 17 -13.14 11.29 -5.03
CA LYS A 17 -13.63 10.47 -3.93
C LYS A 17 -12.54 9.42 -3.76
N CYS A 18 -11.81 9.51 -2.66
CA CYS A 18 -11.02 8.39 -2.19
C CYS A 18 -11.95 7.16 -2.23
N LYS A 19 -11.70 6.25 -3.18
CA LYS A 19 -12.57 5.07 -3.40
C LYS A 19 -12.65 4.22 -2.13
N ARG A 20 -11.66 4.37 -1.25
CA ARG A 20 -11.53 3.68 0.02
C ARG A 20 -10.97 4.65 1.05
N PRO A 21 -11.28 4.45 2.35
CA PRO A 21 -10.69 5.26 3.41
C PRO A 21 -9.17 5.11 3.45
N LEU A 22 -8.47 6.13 3.93
CA LEU A 22 -7.05 6.00 4.25
C LEU A 22 -6.87 4.94 5.33
N LEU A 23 -5.82 4.13 5.22
CA LEU A 23 -5.47 3.17 6.26
C LEU A 23 -4.71 3.87 7.38
N ASP A 24 -5.09 3.56 8.61
CA ASP A 24 -4.48 4.15 9.80
C ASP A 24 -3.09 3.57 10.08
N VAL A 25 -2.23 4.39 10.70
CA VAL A 25 -0.96 3.92 11.27
C VAL A 25 -1.27 2.92 12.39
N GLY A 26 -0.58 1.78 12.38
CA GLY A 26 -0.83 0.63 13.25
C GLY A 26 -1.73 -0.43 12.63
N PHE A 27 -2.34 -0.17 11.47
CA PHE A 27 -3.11 -1.18 10.76
C PHE A 27 -2.22 -2.33 10.30
N ARG A 28 -2.68 -3.57 10.53
CA ARG A 28 -1.96 -4.80 10.20
C ARG A 28 -2.64 -5.54 9.06
N PHE A 29 -1.84 -6.03 8.14
CA PHE A 29 -2.29 -6.88 7.05
C PHE A 29 -1.28 -7.99 6.80
N SER A 30 -1.77 -9.12 6.29
CA SER A 30 -0.91 -10.15 5.72
C SER A 30 -0.79 -9.90 4.24
N TYR A 31 0.40 -10.06 3.68
CA TYR A 31 0.65 -9.92 2.25
C TYR A 31 1.19 -11.25 1.74
N ASP A 32 0.50 -11.88 0.79
CA ASP A 32 0.85 -13.18 0.22
C ASP A 32 0.63 -13.26 -1.31
N LEU A 33 0.13 -12.18 -1.93
CA LEU A 33 -0.26 -12.17 -3.35
C LEU A 33 0.89 -12.12 -4.37
N SER A 34 2.13 -11.81 -3.98
CA SER A 34 3.24 -11.66 -4.94
C SER A 34 4.10 -12.91 -5.08
N ASN A 35 4.71 -13.14 -6.23
CA ASN A 35 5.73 -14.20 -6.39
C ASN A 35 7.04 -13.91 -5.62
N VAL A 36 7.17 -12.72 -5.04
CA VAL A 36 8.38 -12.29 -4.35
C VAL A 36 8.28 -12.68 -2.86
N LYS A 37 8.89 -13.82 -2.50
CA LYS A 37 8.85 -14.40 -1.15
C LYS A 37 9.20 -13.42 -0.02
N ILE A 38 10.06 -12.44 -0.30
CA ILE A 38 10.45 -11.41 0.69
C ILE A 38 9.25 -10.59 1.20
N THR A 39 8.23 -10.40 0.36
CA THR A 39 7.02 -9.63 0.70
C THR A 39 6.03 -10.45 1.51
N HIS A 40 6.21 -11.78 1.56
CA HIS A 40 5.28 -12.67 2.24
C HIS A 40 5.33 -12.48 3.74
N GLY A 41 4.17 -12.32 4.36
CA GLY A 41 4.00 -12.30 5.81
C GLY A 41 3.16 -11.14 6.31
N ALA A 42 3.20 -10.93 7.62
CA ALA A 42 2.47 -9.86 8.28
C ALA A 42 3.24 -8.54 8.22
N TRP A 43 2.54 -7.47 7.90
CA TRP A 43 3.03 -6.11 7.80
C TRP A 43 2.13 -5.16 8.60
N GLU A 44 2.73 -4.12 9.14
CA GLU A 44 2.05 -3.05 9.86
C GLU A 44 2.39 -1.71 9.23
N ILE A 45 1.39 -0.87 9.02
CA ILE A 45 1.56 0.49 8.52
C ILE A 45 2.19 1.33 9.62
N VAL A 46 3.37 1.89 9.36
CA VAL A 46 4.09 2.76 10.32
C VAL A 46 4.04 4.23 9.92
N SER A 47 3.71 4.54 8.67
CA SER A 47 3.43 5.91 8.22
C SER A 47 2.53 5.88 6.98
N ASN A 48 1.55 6.77 6.98
CA ASN A 48 0.63 7.04 5.88
C ASN A 48 0.80 8.47 5.31
N GLU A 49 1.85 9.20 5.69
CA GLU A 49 2.11 10.59 5.26
C GLU A 49 2.30 10.71 3.74
N GLN A 50 2.74 9.63 3.09
CA GLN A 50 3.00 9.57 1.64
C GLN A 50 1.92 8.80 0.88
N ALA A 51 0.71 8.69 1.44
CA ALA A 51 -0.42 8.06 0.76
C ALA A 51 -0.55 8.58 -0.69
N PRO A 52 -0.77 7.71 -1.69
CA PRO A 52 -1.21 6.31 -1.60
C PRO A 52 -0.08 5.28 -1.38
N LEU A 53 1.15 5.71 -1.09
CA LEU A 53 2.28 4.86 -0.80
C LEU A 53 2.52 4.78 0.71
N TYR A 54 2.15 3.65 1.32
CA TYR A 54 2.25 3.44 2.76
C TYR A 54 3.60 2.85 3.13
N LYS A 55 4.24 3.40 4.15
CA LYS A 55 5.46 2.82 4.72
C LYS A 55 5.06 1.75 5.72
N CYS A 56 5.49 0.52 5.46
CA CYS A 56 5.14 -0.63 6.27
C CYS A 56 6.38 -1.30 6.83
N LYS A 57 6.25 -1.84 8.04
CA LYS A 57 7.27 -2.69 8.66
C LYS A 57 6.75 -4.09 8.88
N ARG A 58 7.65 -5.06 8.79
CA ARG A 58 7.31 -6.47 9.00
C ARG A 58 6.99 -6.72 10.46
N VAL A 59 5.91 -7.46 10.69
CA VAL A 59 5.55 -7.98 11.99
C VAL A 59 6.24 -9.33 12.15
N LEU A 60 7.07 -9.44 13.18
CA LEU A 60 7.80 -10.65 13.51
C LEU A 60 6.86 -11.68 14.16
N ARG A 61 7.28 -12.94 14.24
CA ARG A 61 6.48 -14.04 14.83
C ARG A 61 6.08 -13.79 16.29
N ASN A 62 6.81 -12.95 17.01
CA ASN A 62 6.49 -12.55 18.38
C ASN A 62 5.45 -11.40 18.47
N GLY A 63 4.86 -11.00 17.34
CA GLY A 63 3.89 -9.90 17.25
C GLY A 63 4.50 -8.49 17.33
N LYS A 64 5.83 -8.38 17.44
CA LYS A 64 6.53 -7.09 17.46
C LYS A 64 6.90 -6.65 16.05
N ILE A 65 6.94 -5.34 15.85
CA ILE A 65 7.43 -4.74 14.61
C ILE A 65 8.94 -4.91 14.53
N SER A 66 9.44 -5.26 13.34
CA SER A 66 10.87 -5.33 13.09
C SER A 66 11.54 -3.96 13.28
N LYS A 67 12.72 -3.96 13.90
CA LYS A 67 13.57 -2.76 14.01
C LYS A 67 14.46 -2.56 12.78
N GLY A 68 14.61 -3.60 11.95
CA GLY A 68 15.49 -3.58 10.79
C GLY A 68 14.97 -2.65 9.68
N GLU A 69 15.91 -2.09 8.92
CA GLU A 69 15.64 -1.23 7.76
C GLU A 69 15.90 -1.94 6.42
N SER A 70 16.21 -3.24 6.45
CA SER A 70 16.35 -4.03 5.23
C SER A 70 15.01 -4.16 4.50
N LEU A 71 15.05 -4.41 3.19
CA LEU A 71 13.86 -4.62 2.36
C LEU A 71 12.95 -5.77 2.83
N GLU A 72 13.51 -6.71 3.60
CA GLU A 72 12.77 -7.80 4.25
C GLU A 72 11.89 -7.32 5.40
N ASN A 73 12.26 -6.20 6.01
CA ASN A 73 11.72 -5.67 7.26
C ASN A 73 11.00 -4.33 7.11
N LEU A 74 11.35 -3.55 6.09
CA LEU A 74 10.82 -2.23 5.80
C LEU A 74 10.55 -2.13 4.30
N ARG A 75 9.31 -1.81 3.94
CA ARG A 75 8.91 -1.70 2.54
C ARG A 75 7.73 -0.76 2.39
N ASN A 76 7.66 -0.11 1.24
CA ASN A 76 6.51 0.67 0.85
C ASN A 76 5.53 -0.21 0.06
N PHE A 77 4.24 -0.09 0.38
CA PHE A 77 3.16 -0.75 -0.32
C PHE A 77 2.20 0.28 -0.88
N TYR A 78 1.72 0.06 -2.11
CA TYR A 78 0.64 0.87 -2.64
C TYR A 78 -0.67 0.50 -1.96
N GLU A 79 -1.53 1.50 -1.73
CA GLU A 79 -2.89 1.32 -1.21
C GLU A 79 -3.64 0.18 -1.92
N ALA A 80 -3.59 0.19 -3.25
CA ALA A 80 -4.26 -0.80 -4.08
C ALA A 80 -3.75 -2.24 -3.83
N GLU A 81 -2.46 -2.41 -3.52
CA GLU A 81 -1.91 -3.73 -3.17
C GLU A 81 -2.46 -4.20 -1.83
N ILE A 82 -2.49 -3.33 -0.82
CA ILE A 82 -3.01 -3.67 0.52
C ILE A 82 -4.48 -4.07 0.40
N TYR A 83 -5.28 -3.26 -0.29
CA TYR A 83 -6.70 -3.54 -0.47
C TYR A 83 -7.00 -4.82 -1.25
N ARG A 84 -6.20 -5.15 -2.28
CA ARG A 84 -6.35 -6.44 -2.98
C ARG A 84 -6.21 -7.62 -2.04
N VAL A 85 -5.25 -7.60 -1.11
CA VAL A 85 -5.10 -8.69 -0.15
C VAL A 85 -6.23 -8.71 0.88
N LEU A 86 -6.73 -7.53 1.28
CA LEU A 86 -7.86 -7.44 2.19
C LEU A 86 -9.15 -7.99 1.56
N GLU A 87 -9.36 -7.75 0.26
CA GLU A 87 -10.52 -8.25 -0.48
C GLU A 87 -10.45 -9.76 -0.75
N ASP A 88 -9.26 -10.29 -1.04
CA ASP A 88 -9.05 -11.73 -1.21
C ASP A 88 -9.43 -12.50 0.06
N ARG A 89 -9.08 -11.97 1.24
CA ARG A 89 -9.48 -12.53 2.54
C ARG A 89 -10.97 -12.38 2.85
N GLY A 90 -11.63 -11.34 2.34
CA GLY A 90 -13.07 -11.13 2.51
C GLY A 90 -13.96 -12.01 1.63
N SER A 91 -13.38 -12.69 0.63
CA SER A 91 -14.14 -13.48 -0.36
C SER A 91 -14.23 -14.98 -0.02
N SER A 92 -13.71 -15.42 1.14
CA SER A 92 -13.72 -16.83 1.57
C SER A 92 -14.86 -17.23 2.51
N ASP A 93 -15.80 -16.32 2.80
CA ASP A 93 -16.98 -16.56 3.67
C ASP A 93 -18.31 -16.49 2.88
N SER A 94 -18.42 -17.15 1.72
CA SER A 94 -19.69 -17.28 0.99
C SER A 94 -19.94 -18.69 0.49
#